data_AF-G8LYF5-F1
#
_entry.id   AF-G8LYF5-F1
#
_cell.length_a   1.000
_cell.length_b   1.000
_cell.length_c   1.000
_cell.angle_alpha   90.00
_cell.angle_beta   90.00
_cell.angle_gamma   90.00
#
_symmetry.space_group_name_H-M   'P 1'
#
loop_
_entity.id
_entity.type
_entity.pdbx_description
1 polymer ?
#
loop_
_entity_poly.entity_id
_entity_poly.type
_entity_poly.pdbx_seq_one_letter_code
_entity_poly.pdbx_strand_id
1 'polypeptide(L)'
;MDMEKVTTEQQLSRWAQLIQNRLESGQSIKEFCRTNGVSKATYYYWQKKVSEAKCTVVEEVKEPKAEVPSGWMQLASKPVYPAKATLEIKINRL
;
A
#
# COMPACT_ATOMS: atom_id res chain seq x y z
N MET A 1 -20.98 24.86 -18.55
CA MET A 1 -19.71 24.91 -19.32
C MET A 1 -18.51 24.54 -18.44
N ASP A 2 -18.57 23.46 -17.65
CA ASP A 2 -17.91 22.17 -17.92
C ASP A 2 -16.44 22.12 -18.40
N MET A 3 -15.66 23.17 -18.24
CA MET A 3 -14.25 23.17 -18.59
C MET A 3 -13.38 22.51 -17.50
N GLU A 4 -13.79 22.61 -16.23
CA GLU A 4 -13.04 22.07 -15.09
C GLU A 4 -13.02 20.54 -15.07
N LYS A 5 -14.13 19.88 -15.41
CA LYS A 5 -14.24 18.42 -15.42
C LYS A 5 -13.41 17.74 -16.53
N VAL A 6 -13.18 18.42 -17.65
CA VAL A 6 -12.29 17.90 -18.71
C VAL A 6 -10.83 17.91 -18.24
N THR A 7 -10.46 18.87 -17.40
CA THR A 7 -9.08 18.95 -16.90
C THR A 7 -8.72 17.85 -15.90
N THR A 8 -9.69 17.38 -15.10
CA THR A 8 -9.43 16.39 -14.04
C THR A 8 -9.18 15.00 -14.63
N GLU A 9 -9.96 14.55 -15.61
CA GLU A 9 -9.75 13.26 -16.29
C GLU A 9 -8.41 13.22 -17.04
N GLN A 10 -8.06 14.32 -17.70
CA GLN A 10 -6.77 14.44 -18.40
C GLN A 10 -5.59 14.46 -17.43
N GLN A 11 -5.74 15.09 -16.25
CA GLN A 11 -4.72 15.06 -15.21
C GLN A 11 -4.54 13.65 -14.62
N LEU A 12 -5.63 12.95 -14.32
CA LEU A 12 -5.60 11.56 -13.86
C LEU A 12 -4.91 10.64 -14.85
N SER A 13 -5.21 10.79 -16.15
CA SER A 13 -4.58 10.01 -17.21
C SER A 13 -3.07 10.25 -17.27
N ARG A 14 -2.63 11.51 -17.19
CA ARG A 14 -1.21 11.88 -17.15
C ARG A 14 -0.49 11.29 -15.93
N TRP A 15 -1.11 11.38 -14.75
CA TRP A 15 -0.55 10.81 -13.53
C TRP A 15 -0.47 9.29 -13.60
N ALA A 16 -1.48 8.63 -14.16
CA ALA A 16 -1.47 7.19 -14.37
C ALA A 16 -0.31 6.77 -15.30
N GLN A 17 -0.09 7.49 -16.41
CA GLN A 17 1.04 7.24 -17.31
C GLN A 17 2.39 7.41 -16.63
N LEU A 18 2.59 8.47 -15.84
CA LEU A 18 3.82 8.68 -15.09
C LEU A 18 4.08 7.56 -14.08
N ILE A 19 3.03 7.09 -13.39
CA ILE A 19 3.14 5.97 -12.45
C ILE A 19 3.47 4.67 -13.19
N GLN A 20 2.87 4.41 -14.35
CA GLN A 20 3.19 3.24 -15.18
C GLN A 20 4.65 3.27 -15.66
N ASN A 21 5.10 4.40 -16.21
CA ASN A 21 6.48 4.55 -16.66
C ASN A 21 7.49 4.27 -15.53
N ARG A 22 7.21 4.76 -14.32
CA ARG A 22 8.02 4.45 -13.13
C ARG A 22 8.07 2.94 -12.84
N LEU A 23 6.93 2.24 -12.94
CA LEU A 23 6.84 0.80 -12.69
C LEU A 23 7.61 0.01 -13.75
N GLU A 24 7.46 0.36 -15.02
CA GLU A 24 8.19 -0.26 -16.14
C GLU A 24 9.69 -0.01 -16.06
N SER A 25 10.08 1.20 -15.64
CA SER A 25 11.48 1.57 -15.44
C SER A 25 12.12 0.87 -14.23
N GLY A 26 11.32 0.36 -13.28
CA GLY A 26 11.81 -0.26 -12.04
C GLY A 26 12.55 0.70 -11.11
N GLN A 27 12.58 2.00 -11.42
CA GLN A 27 13.25 3.01 -10.60
C GLN A 27 12.57 3.15 -9.24
N SER A 28 13.37 3.41 -8.21
CA SER A 28 12.82 3.76 -6.89
C SER A 28 12.04 5.09 -6.96
N ILE A 29 11.05 5.28 -6.08
CA ILE A 29 10.27 6.54 -6.02
C ILE A 29 11.20 7.74 -5.85
N LYS A 30 12.26 7.60 -5.04
CA LYS A 30 13.22 8.67 -4.78
C LYS A 30 13.93 9.12 -6.06
N GLU A 31 14.43 8.18 -6.85
CA GLU A 31 15.15 8.46 -8.09
C GLU A 31 14.20 9.00 -9.17
N PHE A 32 13.00 8.44 -9.27
CA PHE A 32 11.97 8.92 -10.19
C PHE A 32 11.57 10.36 -9.86
N CYS A 33 11.30 10.67 -8.59
CA CYS A 33 10.98 12.02 -8.11
C CYS A 33 12.10 13.01 -8.40
N ARG A 34 13.36 12.62 -8.15
CA ARG A 34 14.53 13.47 -8.44
C ARG A 34 14.65 13.79 -9.93
N THR A 35 14.48 12.78 -10.79
CA THR A 35 14.65 12.90 -12.25
C THR A 35 13.54 13.71 -12.89
N ASN A 36 12.30 13.55 -12.40
CA ASN A 36 11.12 14.25 -12.94
C ASN A 36 10.83 15.58 -12.23
N GLY A 37 11.69 16.02 -11.30
CA GLY A 37 11.51 17.29 -10.58
C GLY A 37 10.27 17.33 -9.69
N VAL A 38 9.80 16.18 -9.20
CA VAL A 38 8.58 16.07 -8.39
C VAL A 38 8.91 15.79 -6.93
N SER A 39 8.09 16.30 -6.01
CA SER A 39 8.18 15.91 -4.61
C SER A 39 7.58 14.52 -4.39
N LYS A 40 8.09 13.79 -3.38
CA LYS A 40 7.50 12.49 -2.99
C LYS A 40 6.03 12.63 -2.59
N ALA A 41 5.67 13.72 -1.89
CA ALA A 41 4.30 13.97 -1.47
C ALA A 41 3.36 14.10 -2.68
N THR A 42 3.79 14.82 -3.72
CA THR A 42 3.06 14.95 -4.99
C THR A 42 2.89 13.60 -5.67
N TYR A 43 3.94 12.77 -5.72
CA TYR A 43 3.85 11.43 -6.29
C TYR A 43 2.83 10.54 -5.54
N TYR A 44 2.86 10.53 -4.21
CA TYR A 44 1.89 9.76 -3.42
C TYR A 44 0.46 10.30 -3.57
N TYR A 45 0.30 11.61 -3.70
CA TYR A 45 -0.98 12.23 -3.99
C TYR A 45 -1.55 11.74 -5.33
N TRP A 46 -0.73 11.72 -6.39
CA TRP A 46 -1.11 11.16 -7.69
C TRP A 46 -1.53 9.70 -7.59
N GLN A 47 -0.74 8.88 -6.88
CA GLN A 47 -1.05 7.47 -6.70
C GLN A 47 -2.40 7.27 -6.01
N LYS A 48 -2.66 8.03 -4.94
CA LYS A 48 -3.94 8.02 -4.23
C LYS A 48 -5.10 8.40 -5.15
N LYS A 49 -4.95 9.49 -5.91
CA LYS A 49 -6.00 9.98 -6.83
C LYS A 49 -6.29 9.01 -7.97
N VAL A 50 -5.26 8.43 -8.56
CA VAL A 50 -5.40 7.40 -9.62
C VAL A 50 -6.03 6.13 -9.07
N SER A 51 -5.71 5.72 -7.84
CA SER A 51 -6.35 4.58 -7.17
C SER A 51 -7.83 4.84 -6.84
N GLU A 52 -8.15 6.01 -6.28
CA GLU A 52 -9.53 6.43 -5.99
C GLU A 52 -10.40 6.38 -7.25
N ALA A 53 -9.92 6.93 -8.37
CA ALA A 53 -10.64 6.93 -9.64
C ALA A 53 -10.87 5.53 -10.24
N LYS A 54 -10.01 4.55 -9.91
CA LYS A 54 -10.23 3.15 -10.30
C LYS A 54 -11.24 2.45 -9.39
N CYS A 55 -11.21 2.75 -8.09
CA CYS A 55 -12.14 2.17 -7.12
C CYS A 55 -13.57 2.70 -7.26
N THR A 56 -13.76 3.95 -7.70
CA THR A 56 -15.11 4.50 -7.96
C THR A 56 -15.86 3.77 -9.08
N VAL A 57 -15.19 2.95 -9.89
CA VAL A 57 -15.83 2.08 -10.91
C VAL A 57 -16.30 0.74 -10.32
N VAL A 58 -15.89 0.42 -9.09
CA VAL A 58 -16.19 -0.87 -8.42
C VAL A 58 -17.31 -0.72 -7.38
N GLU A 59 -17.80 0.49 -7.13
CA GLU A 59 -18.85 0.76 -6.13
C GLU A 59 -20.29 0.56 -6.67
N GLU A 60 -20.49 -0.48 -7.49
CA GLU A 60 -21.80 -1.07 -7.75
C GLU A 60 -21.75 -2.61 -7.66
N VAL A 61 -21.20 -3.15 -6.57
CA VAL A 61 -21.69 -4.44 -6.05
C VAL A 61 -21.92 -4.30 -4.56
N LYS A 62 -23.20 -4.18 -4.20
CA LYS A 62 -23.70 -4.21 -2.84
C LYS A 62 -23.37 -5.57 -2.21
N GLU A 63 -22.84 -5.53 -0.99
CA GLU A 63 -22.52 -6.57 0.03
C GLU A 63 -23.45 -7.82 0.12
N PRO A 64 -23.19 -8.83 1.01
CA PRO A 64 -21.96 -9.23 1.72
C PRO A 64 -21.75 -10.78 1.79
N LYS A 65 -20.50 -11.26 1.90
CA LYS A 65 -20.25 -12.47 2.71
C LYS A 65 -18.79 -12.59 3.13
N ALA A 66 -18.64 -12.78 4.43
CA ALA A 66 -17.41 -13.12 5.10
C ALA A 66 -16.81 -14.40 4.50
N GLU A 67 -15.75 -14.26 3.71
CA GLU A 67 -14.86 -15.37 3.39
C GLU A 67 -13.43 -14.90 3.57
N VAL A 68 -13.13 -14.69 4.84
CA VAL A 68 -11.76 -14.61 5.30
C VAL A 68 -11.13 -15.99 5.01
N PRO A 69 -10.10 -16.11 4.16
CA PRO A 69 -9.55 -17.41 3.76
C PRO A 69 -9.15 -18.22 4.99
N SER A 70 -9.27 -19.53 5.01
CA SER A 70 -8.97 -20.37 6.19
C SER A 70 -7.50 -20.32 6.70
N GLY A 71 -6.67 -19.41 6.19
CA GLY A 71 -5.25 -19.25 6.52
C GLY A 71 -4.84 -17.99 7.30
N TRP A 72 -5.74 -17.07 7.67
CA TRP A 72 -5.39 -16.02 8.65
C TRP A 72 -5.61 -16.59 10.06
N MET A 73 -4.52 -17.04 10.68
CA MET A 73 -4.53 -17.32 12.11
C MET A 73 -4.73 -16.01 12.87
N GLN A 74 -5.89 -15.86 13.50
CA GLN A 74 -6.09 -14.86 14.54
C GLN A 74 -5.09 -15.14 15.67
N LEU A 75 -4.02 -14.35 15.75
CA LEU A 75 -3.10 -14.38 16.89
C LEU A 75 -3.89 -13.92 18.11
N ALA A 76 -4.43 -14.88 18.86
CA ALA A 76 -5.11 -14.63 20.11
C ALA A 76 -4.19 -13.78 21.01
N SER A 77 -4.76 -12.69 21.52
CA SER A 77 -4.09 -11.70 22.35
C SER A 77 -3.31 -12.35 23.51
N LYS A 78 -2.01 -12.04 23.55
CA LYS A 78 -1.01 -12.17 24.65
C LYS A 78 -1.23 -13.28 25.70
N PRO A 79 -0.31 -14.26 25.82
CA PRO A 79 -0.27 -15.09 27.02
C PRO A 79 0.08 -14.24 28.24
N VAL A 80 -0.77 -14.29 29.26
CA VAL A 80 -0.46 -13.86 30.61
C VAL A 80 0.70 -14.73 31.09
N TYR A 81 1.87 -14.12 31.26
CA TYR A 81 3.08 -14.80 31.72
C TYR A 81 2.84 -15.39 33.13
N PRO A 82 3.05 -16.70 33.36
CA PRO A 82 3.38 -17.18 34.69
C PRO A 82 4.90 -17.19 34.89
N ALA A 83 5.28 -17.00 36.14
CA ALA A 83 6.59 -16.67 36.66
C ALA A 83 7.78 -17.53 36.16
N LYS A 84 8.89 -16.82 35.88
CA LYS A 84 10.31 -17.23 36.07
C LYS A 84 10.62 -18.72 35.84
N ALA A 85 10.96 -19.08 34.60
CA ALA A 85 11.85 -20.21 34.36
C ALA A 85 13.30 -19.70 34.27
N THR A 86 14.11 -19.98 35.28
CA THR A 86 15.57 -19.81 35.24
C THR A 86 16.14 -20.86 34.31
N LEU A 87 16.75 -20.44 33.20
CA LEU A 87 17.52 -21.30 32.32
C LEU A 87 18.90 -21.54 32.93
N GLU A 88 19.14 -22.71 33.52
CA GLU A 88 20.49 -23.15 33.89
C GLU A 88 21.22 -23.68 32.66
N ILE A 89 22.23 -22.94 32.20
CA ILE A 89 23.14 -23.40 31.15
C ILE A 89 24.30 -24.13 31.84
N LYS A 90 24.36 -25.45 31.72
CA LYS A 90 25.51 -26.25 32.19
C LYS A 90 26.50 -26.44 31.05
N ILE A 91 27.61 -25.72 31.09
CA ILE A 91 28.72 -25.88 30.15
C ILE A 91 29.58 -27.06 30.63
N ASN A 92 29.54 -28.17 29.90
CA ASN A 92 30.45 -29.29 30.14
C ASN A 92 31.78 -29.00 29.44
N ARG A 93 32.85 -28.71 30.20
CA ARG A 93 34.22 -28.76 29.68
C ARG A 93 34.72 -30.20 29.82
N LEU A 94 35.15 -30.79 28.70
CA LEU A 94 36.02 -31.95 28.65
C LEU A 94 37.44 -31.56 29.10
#